data_AF-A0AAU6PAJ7-F1
#
_entry.id   AF-A0AAU6PAJ7-F1
#
_cell.length_a   1.000
_cell.length_b   1.000
_cell.length_c   1.000
_cell.angle_alpha   90.00
_cell.angle_beta   90.00
_cell.angle_gamma   90.00
#
_symmetry.space_group_name_H-M   'P 1'
#
loop_
_entity.id
_entity.type
_entity.pdbx_description
1 polymer ?
#
loop_
_entity_poly.entity_id
_entity_poly.type
_entity_poly.pdbx_seq_one_letter_code
_entity_poly.pdbx_strand_id
1 'polypeptide(L)'
;MGYSNGSSLTPEAFANISASGVTDVRDSRVQEKKDMQDLNERFASYIEKVRFLEAQNRRLADELDKLKQKWGQETSAIKAMYQTELEESRKLLDQSEKEKARLEIKCSSLEEKIDELRAELEELADQRAIDVDRLARQDEQLSEYESEIALLRRRLDTMENDREKDKKEIARLQETLNRTRIDLDNESLNHIDAENRRQTLEEELEFMKQVHEQEMKELAALAYRDTTSENREFWKSEMSQALHEIQKTYDEKLDTMRGDLESFYNFKIQEMRTGATRQNMESTHSKEENKRLRQQMADLRAKLNELEGRNAMLEREVEVLRRDYADKEREWELETTELTNEVAKLRAEMEALLKELQELLDTKLGLELEIAAYRKLLEGEESRVGLRKVVDEFVGKKTDEDFSSRKGQVVSGEMSAKTTYQKSAKGAIAICECSADGKFVIVENTGRKEESLNNWSVSRSVDGNDKSEFVFDDIKIRPNGRVKIYSAAAKPSSLGPNEFVYDGDNWGIGAHVITKLANQNHEEKASHIQKTVYTS
;
A
#
# COMPACT_ATOMS: atom_id res chain seq x y z
N MET A 1 96.38 -43.04 88.38
CA MET A 1 96.48 -41.94 89.36
C MET A 1 95.25 -42.06 90.23
N GLY A 2 95.34 -42.77 91.36
CA GLY A 2 95.80 -42.24 92.65
C GLY A 2 94.55 -41.70 93.38
N TYR A 3 94.20 -42.04 94.61
CA TYR A 3 94.85 -42.65 95.76
C TYR A 3 93.71 -43.11 96.72
N SER A 4 93.86 -44.25 97.43
CA SER A 4 93.94 -44.38 98.92
C SER A 4 92.77 -43.76 99.72
N ASN A 5 92.12 -44.33 100.74
CA ASN A 5 92.43 -45.29 101.82
C ASN A 5 91.04 -45.76 102.35
N GLY A 6 90.80 -46.94 102.93
CA GLY A 6 91.68 -47.85 103.64
C GLY A 6 91.42 -47.79 105.15
N SER A 7 90.62 -48.76 105.65
CA SER A 7 90.74 -49.45 106.97
C SER A 7 90.61 -48.61 108.26
N SER A 8 90.10 -49.08 109.40
CA SER A 8 90.38 -50.36 110.08
C SER A 8 89.32 -50.70 111.14
N LEU A 9 88.91 -51.96 111.16
CA LEU A 9 88.46 -52.69 112.35
C LEU A 9 89.69 -53.37 112.99
N THR A 10 89.76 -53.42 114.32
CA THR A 10 90.40 -54.52 115.07
C THR A 10 89.75 -54.67 116.45
N PRO A 11 89.24 -55.86 116.80
CA PRO A 11 88.91 -56.30 118.15
C PRO A 11 89.92 -57.34 118.67
N GLU A 12 90.05 -57.49 120.00
CA GLU A 12 90.11 -58.78 120.72
C GLU A 12 90.60 -58.66 122.17
N ALA A 13 89.89 -59.33 123.08
CA ALA A 13 90.37 -60.27 124.12
C ALA A 13 89.11 -60.79 124.86
N PHE A 14 88.81 -62.10 125.01
CA PHE A 14 89.57 -63.15 125.67
C PHE A 14 89.04 -64.58 125.31
N ALA A 15 89.99 -65.50 125.05
CA ALA A 15 90.09 -66.96 125.32
C ALA A 15 88.83 -67.87 125.52
N ASN A 16 88.56 -68.87 124.64
CA ASN A 16 89.02 -70.30 124.60
C ASN A 16 88.18 -71.26 125.51
N ILE A 17 87.64 -72.46 125.19
CA ILE A 17 87.76 -73.51 124.14
C ILE A 17 86.47 -74.40 124.18
N SER A 18 85.99 -74.97 123.05
CA SER A 18 85.75 -76.43 122.84
C SER A 18 84.95 -76.76 121.56
N ALA A 19 85.20 -77.98 121.05
CA ALA A 19 85.10 -78.39 119.64
C ALA A 19 83.71 -78.88 119.17
N SER A 20 83.15 -78.22 118.15
CA SER A 20 81.99 -78.65 117.33
C SER A 20 81.98 -77.95 115.96
N GLY A 21 83.12 -77.93 115.24
CA GLY A 21 83.34 -77.01 114.09
C GLY A 21 83.36 -77.63 112.68
N VAL A 22 82.95 -78.89 112.49
CA VAL A 22 83.13 -79.58 111.18
C VAL A 22 81.84 -79.68 110.35
N THR A 23 80.66 -79.45 110.94
CA THR A 23 79.36 -79.50 110.24
C THR A 23 78.95 -78.16 109.61
N ASP A 24 79.30 -77.02 110.22
CA ASP A 24 78.85 -75.68 109.78
C ASP A 24 79.50 -75.21 108.46
N VAL A 25 80.70 -75.68 108.12
CA VAL A 25 81.41 -75.24 106.90
C VAL A 25 80.77 -75.81 105.63
N ARG A 26 80.12 -76.97 105.71
CA ARG A 26 79.46 -77.60 104.54
C ARG A 26 78.13 -76.91 104.22
N ASP A 27 77.35 -76.56 105.24
CA ASP A 27 76.06 -75.90 105.06
C ASP A 27 76.23 -74.44 104.62
N SER A 28 77.28 -73.75 105.11
CA SER A 28 77.68 -72.43 104.62
C SER A 28 77.96 -72.40 103.11
N ARG A 29 78.70 -73.37 102.56
CA ARG A 29 79.06 -73.41 101.13
C ARG A 29 77.88 -73.74 100.21
N VAL A 30 76.91 -74.53 100.70
CA VAL A 30 75.70 -74.87 99.95
C VAL A 30 74.74 -73.68 99.92
N GLN A 31 74.64 -72.96 101.04
CA GLN A 31 73.84 -71.74 101.15
C GLN A 31 74.36 -70.65 100.20
N GLU A 32 75.67 -70.42 100.16
CA GLU A 32 76.29 -69.41 99.29
C GLU A 32 76.11 -69.71 97.79
N LYS A 33 76.11 -71.00 97.41
CA LYS A 33 75.82 -71.42 96.03
C LYS A 33 74.35 -71.19 95.65
N LYS A 34 73.43 -71.40 96.59
CA LYS A 34 72.00 -71.15 96.40
C LYS A 34 71.72 -69.65 96.28
N ASP A 35 72.36 -68.85 97.12
CA ASP A 35 72.25 -67.39 97.07
C ASP A 35 72.82 -66.83 95.75
N MET A 36 73.91 -67.41 95.24
CA MET A 36 74.44 -67.08 93.90
C MET A 36 73.51 -67.51 92.75
N GLN A 37 72.76 -68.61 92.90
CA GLN A 37 71.76 -69.03 91.92
C GLN A 37 70.54 -68.11 91.94
N ASP A 38 70.01 -67.77 93.11
CA ASP A 38 68.91 -66.82 93.27
C ASP A 38 69.29 -65.42 92.76
N LEU A 39 70.53 -64.98 92.99
CA LEU A 39 71.04 -63.73 92.46
C LEU A 39 71.12 -63.75 90.92
N ASN A 40 71.61 -64.86 90.35
CA ASN A 40 71.68 -65.04 88.90
C ASN A 40 70.29 -65.17 88.25
N GLU A 41 69.32 -65.80 88.91
CA GLU A 41 67.94 -65.91 88.43
C GLU A 41 67.23 -64.54 88.49
N ARG A 42 67.51 -63.74 89.53
CA ARG A 42 67.11 -62.33 89.57
C ARG A 42 67.77 -61.52 88.47
N PHE A 43 69.07 -61.69 88.22
CA PHE A 43 69.74 -61.02 87.11
C PHE A 43 69.17 -61.44 85.74
N ALA A 44 68.84 -62.71 85.56
CA ALA A 44 68.20 -63.18 84.34
C ALA A 44 66.81 -62.56 84.14
N SER A 45 65.99 -62.46 85.18
CA SER A 45 64.67 -61.80 85.08
C SER A 45 64.79 -60.29 84.85
N TYR A 46 65.79 -59.63 85.46
CA TYR A 46 66.10 -58.23 85.19
C TYR A 46 66.60 -58.03 83.74
N ILE A 47 67.46 -58.91 83.23
CA ILE A 47 67.95 -58.84 81.84
C ILE A 47 66.81 -59.09 80.84
N GLU A 48 65.92 -60.06 81.10
CA GLU A 48 64.72 -60.25 80.28
C GLU A 48 63.77 -59.06 80.36
N LYS A 49 63.61 -58.46 81.54
CA LYS A 49 62.81 -57.25 81.70
C LYS A 49 63.41 -56.07 80.95
N VAL A 50 64.73 -55.91 80.99
CA VAL A 50 65.47 -54.89 80.22
C VAL A 50 65.32 -55.15 78.72
N ARG A 51 65.51 -56.39 78.24
CA ARG A 51 65.30 -56.73 76.82
C ARG A 51 63.86 -56.49 76.36
N PHE A 52 62.88 -56.83 77.20
CA PHE A 52 61.47 -56.56 76.93
C PHE A 52 61.20 -55.04 76.87
N LEU A 53 61.72 -54.28 77.81
CA LEU A 53 61.61 -52.82 77.83
C LEU A 53 62.36 -52.16 76.67
N GLU A 54 63.51 -52.68 76.26
CA GLU A 54 64.27 -52.24 75.08
C GLU A 54 63.50 -52.53 73.79
N ALA A 55 62.94 -53.74 73.65
CA ALA A 55 62.09 -54.09 72.50
C ALA A 55 60.81 -53.24 72.46
N GLN A 56 60.21 -52.96 73.63
CA GLN A 56 59.04 -52.10 73.75
C GLN A 56 59.39 -50.64 73.42
N ASN A 57 60.50 -50.11 73.92
CA ASN A 57 60.99 -48.77 73.57
C ASN A 57 61.31 -48.65 72.09
N ARG A 58 61.88 -49.70 71.47
CA ARG A 58 62.15 -49.72 70.02
C ARG A 58 60.86 -49.71 69.21
N ARG A 59 59.86 -50.50 69.62
CA ARG A 59 58.54 -50.51 68.97
C ARG A 59 57.81 -49.17 69.14
N LEU A 60 57.85 -48.59 70.34
CA LEU A 60 57.28 -47.26 70.59
C LEU A 60 58.01 -46.18 69.79
N ALA A 61 59.33 -46.29 69.59
CA ALA A 61 60.08 -45.39 68.71
C ALA A 61 59.66 -45.53 67.24
N ASP A 62 59.49 -46.76 66.74
CA ASP A 62 59.03 -47.00 65.37
C ASP A 62 57.58 -46.49 65.14
N GLU A 63 56.70 -46.68 66.14
CA GLU A 63 55.33 -46.15 66.09
C GLU A 63 55.31 -44.62 66.18
N LEU A 64 56.18 -44.02 67.01
CA LEU A 64 56.36 -42.57 67.09
C LEU A 64 56.88 -41.99 65.76
N ASP A 65 57.83 -42.66 65.11
CA ASP A 65 58.37 -42.21 63.82
C ASP A 65 57.32 -42.32 62.70
N LYS A 66 56.51 -43.37 62.69
CA LYS A 66 55.36 -43.49 61.75
C LYS A 66 54.31 -42.41 61.99
N LEU A 67 53.98 -42.12 63.25
CA LEU A 67 53.05 -41.05 63.60
C LEU A 67 53.60 -39.69 63.21
N LYS A 68 54.89 -39.41 63.48
CA LYS A 68 55.57 -38.18 63.04
C LYS A 68 55.61 -38.03 61.53
N GLN A 69 55.78 -39.13 60.78
CA GLN A 69 55.79 -39.11 59.33
C GLN A 69 54.41 -38.79 58.75
N LYS A 70 53.34 -39.30 59.37
CA LYS A 70 51.95 -38.98 58.97
C LYS A 70 51.48 -37.62 59.48
N TRP A 71 52.03 -37.17 60.60
CA TRP A 71 51.67 -35.90 61.20
C TRP A 71 51.98 -34.75 60.24
N GLY A 72 50.96 -33.98 59.88
CA GLY A 72 51.06 -32.86 58.96
C GLY A 72 50.84 -33.20 57.50
N GLN A 73 50.88 -34.48 57.07
CA GLN A 73 50.59 -34.86 55.69
C GLN A 73 49.11 -34.66 55.34
N GLU A 74 48.19 -35.15 56.18
CA GLU A 74 46.75 -34.95 55.98
C GLU A 74 46.37 -33.47 56.08
N THR A 75 46.93 -32.75 57.06
CA THR A 75 46.73 -31.31 57.20
C THR A 75 47.27 -30.54 55.99
N SER A 76 48.41 -30.94 55.43
CA SER A 76 48.98 -30.35 54.22
C SER A 76 48.13 -30.68 52.98
N ALA A 77 47.59 -31.89 52.88
CA ALA A 77 46.72 -32.30 51.77
C ALA A 77 45.39 -31.54 51.78
N ILE A 78 44.77 -31.40 52.95
CA ILE A 78 43.55 -30.59 53.15
C ILE A 78 43.83 -29.12 52.83
N LYS A 79 44.96 -28.58 53.32
CA LYS A 79 45.39 -27.21 52.98
C LYS A 79 45.57 -27.03 51.47
N ALA A 80 46.17 -27.99 50.79
CA ALA A 80 46.37 -27.94 49.33
C ALA A 80 45.05 -27.99 48.55
N MET A 81 44.09 -28.85 48.96
CA MET A 81 42.74 -28.84 48.37
C MET A 81 42.05 -27.50 48.55
N TYR A 82 41.99 -26.99 49.79
CA TYR A 82 41.34 -25.69 50.04
C TYR A 82 42.02 -24.55 49.30
N GLN A 83 43.34 -24.61 49.16
CA GLN A 83 44.07 -23.59 48.41
C GLN A 83 43.76 -23.65 46.91
N THR A 84 43.58 -24.86 46.35
CA THR A 84 43.16 -25.06 44.95
C THR A 84 41.73 -24.55 44.73
N GLU A 85 40.79 -24.96 45.57
CA GLU A 85 39.39 -24.51 45.52
C GLU A 85 39.26 -22.98 45.65
N LEU A 86 40.09 -22.38 46.51
CA LEU A 86 40.10 -20.93 46.71
C LEU A 86 40.72 -20.20 45.51
N GLU A 87 41.72 -20.79 44.84
CA GLU A 87 42.26 -20.27 43.58
C GLU A 87 41.26 -20.40 42.42
N GLU A 88 40.53 -21.51 42.32
CA GLU A 88 39.48 -21.71 41.32
C GLU A 88 38.30 -20.77 41.52
N SER A 89 37.84 -20.62 42.76
CA SER A 89 36.77 -19.67 43.13
C SER A 89 37.17 -18.22 42.79
N ARG A 90 38.43 -17.84 43.04
CA ARG A 90 38.95 -16.52 42.65
C ARG A 90 38.97 -16.33 41.13
N LYS A 91 39.41 -17.34 40.37
CA LYS A 91 39.38 -17.27 38.90
C LYS A 91 37.96 -17.12 38.35
N LEU A 92 36.99 -17.84 38.92
CA LEU A 92 35.58 -17.72 38.55
C LEU A 92 35.03 -16.32 38.87
N LEU A 93 35.39 -15.77 40.03
CA LEU A 93 35.03 -14.40 40.41
C LEU A 93 35.60 -13.39 39.42
N ASP A 94 36.90 -13.46 39.12
CA ASP A 94 37.57 -12.55 38.17
C ASP A 94 36.95 -12.65 36.77
N GLN A 95 36.60 -13.87 36.32
CA GLN A 95 35.91 -14.08 35.04
C GLN A 95 34.50 -13.46 35.03
N SER A 96 33.73 -13.69 36.09
CA SER A 96 32.39 -13.12 36.26
C SER A 96 32.41 -11.59 36.31
N GLU A 97 33.37 -11.00 37.03
CA GLU A 97 33.56 -9.55 37.10
C GLU A 97 33.92 -8.97 35.73
N LYS A 98 34.77 -9.66 34.96
CA LYS A 98 35.11 -9.27 33.58
C LYS A 98 33.90 -9.33 32.65
N GLU A 99 33.08 -10.38 32.74
CA GLU A 99 31.85 -10.51 31.96
C GLU A 99 30.82 -9.44 32.34
N LYS A 100 30.66 -9.17 33.63
CA LYS A 100 29.81 -8.09 34.15
C LYS A 100 30.24 -6.74 33.59
N ALA A 101 31.53 -6.38 33.69
CA ALA A 101 32.05 -5.14 33.14
C ALA A 101 31.83 -5.03 31.62
N ARG A 102 32.00 -6.13 30.88
CA ARG A 102 31.72 -6.17 29.44
C ARG A 102 30.25 -5.92 29.12
N LEU A 103 29.34 -6.50 29.90
CA LEU A 103 27.90 -6.30 29.74
C LEU A 103 27.49 -4.88 30.12
N GLU A 104 28.05 -4.29 31.17
CA GLU A 104 27.80 -2.90 31.57
C GLU A 104 28.22 -1.92 30.47
N ILE A 105 29.40 -2.10 29.87
CA ILE A 105 29.83 -1.30 28.71
C ILE A 105 28.85 -1.45 27.54
N LYS A 106 28.37 -2.67 27.28
CA LYS A 106 27.40 -2.92 26.20
C LYS A 106 26.05 -2.26 26.49
N CYS A 107 25.56 -2.32 27.72
CA CYS A 107 24.33 -1.64 28.13
C CYS A 107 24.48 -0.12 27.95
N SER A 108 25.56 0.47 28.44
CA SER A 108 25.83 1.91 28.27
C SER A 108 25.89 2.31 26.80
N SER A 109 26.54 1.51 25.95
CA SER A 109 26.59 1.77 24.50
C SER A 109 25.23 1.64 23.81
N LEU A 110 24.38 0.71 24.26
CA LEU A 110 23.02 0.57 23.74
C LEU A 110 22.10 1.70 24.22
N GLU A 111 22.27 2.17 25.46
CA GLU A 111 21.57 3.33 26.01
C GLU A 111 21.90 4.59 25.22
N GLU A 112 23.19 4.86 24.95
CA GLU A 112 23.62 5.95 24.07
C GLU A 112 22.96 5.84 22.68
N LYS A 113 22.88 4.63 22.12
CA LYS A 113 22.26 4.44 20.81
C LYS A 113 20.74 4.68 20.83
N ILE A 114 20.06 4.32 21.91
CA ILE A 114 18.65 4.60 22.10
C ILE A 114 18.40 6.10 22.16
N ASP A 115 19.25 6.84 22.87
CA ASP A 115 19.11 8.30 22.99
C ASP A 115 19.40 9.01 21.67
N GLU A 116 20.40 8.55 20.90
CA GLU A 116 20.62 9.02 19.52
C GLU A 116 19.39 8.81 18.63
N LEU A 117 18.83 7.59 18.63
CA LEU A 117 17.65 7.27 17.81
C LEU A 117 16.40 8.05 18.25
N ARG A 118 16.27 8.36 19.54
CA ARG A 118 15.18 9.20 20.05
C ARG A 118 15.31 10.64 19.55
N ALA A 119 16.52 11.21 19.59
CA ALA A 119 16.76 12.55 19.07
C ALA A 119 16.48 12.63 17.56
N GLU A 120 16.91 11.61 16.80
CA GLU A 120 16.63 11.53 15.36
C GLU A 120 15.12 11.41 15.06
N LEU A 121 14.37 10.64 15.87
CA LEU A 121 12.92 10.56 15.74
C LEU A 121 12.21 11.89 16.04
N GLU A 122 12.69 12.64 17.03
CA GLU A 122 12.15 13.96 17.37
C GLU A 122 12.41 14.98 16.26
N GLU A 123 13.63 15.01 15.71
CA GLU A 123 13.98 15.85 14.55
C GLU A 123 13.12 15.53 13.32
N LEU A 124 12.92 14.24 13.03
CA LEU A 124 12.04 13.81 11.94
C LEU A 124 10.57 14.18 12.19
N ALA A 125 10.12 14.15 13.44
CA ALA A 125 8.76 14.56 13.80
C ALA A 125 8.55 16.08 13.60
N ASP A 126 9.53 16.89 13.99
CA ASP A 126 9.53 18.34 13.76
C ASP A 126 9.56 18.68 12.26
N GLN A 127 10.40 17.99 11.50
CA GLN A 127 10.48 18.17 10.05
C GLN A 127 9.15 17.79 9.38
N ARG A 128 8.53 16.69 9.80
CA ARG A 128 7.19 16.29 9.32
C ARG A 128 6.13 17.34 9.66
N ALA A 129 6.17 17.96 10.83
CA ALA A 129 5.24 19.02 11.19
C ALA A 129 5.38 20.23 10.26
N ILE A 130 6.62 20.65 9.96
CA ILE A 130 6.90 21.74 9.02
C ILE A 130 6.40 21.39 7.61
N ASP A 131 6.61 20.16 7.16
CA ASP A 131 6.15 19.71 5.84
C ASP A 131 4.61 19.66 5.75
N VAL A 132 3.93 19.26 6.83
CA VAL A 132 2.45 19.30 6.92
C VAL A 132 1.93 20.74 6.82
N ASP A 133 2.54 21.69 7.54
CA ASP A 133 2.18 23.10 7.45
C ASP A 133 2.44 23.67 6.05
N ARG A 134 3.53 23.25 5.38
CA ARG A 134 3.81 23.64 3.99
C ARG A 134 2.75 23.11 3.04
N LEU A 135 2.35 21.84 3.19
CA LEU A 135 1.30 21.24 2.38
C LEU A 135 -0.05 21.94 2.58
N ALA A 136 -0.41 22.27 3.83
CA ALA A 136 -1.65 22.99 4.11
C ALA A 136 -1.71 24.37 3.41
N ARG A 137 -0.59 25.10 3.38
CA ARG A 137 -0.50 26.38 2.64
C ARG A 137 -0.61 26.20 1.13
N GLN A 138 -0.03 25.13 0.60
CA GLN A 138 -0.15 24.82 -0.84
C GLN A 138 -1.58 24.42 -1.21
N ASP A 139 -2.27 23.67 -0.36
CA ASP A 139 -3.67 23.32 -0.55
C ASP A 139 -4.59 24.56 -0.52
N GLU A 140 -4.31 25.52 0.37
CA GLU A 140 -5.02 26.81 0.40
C GLU A 140 -4.82 27.59 -0.91
N GLN A 141 -3.58 27.68 -1.41
CA GLN A 141 -3.28 28.31 -2.70
C GLN A 141 -3.95 27.60 -3.89
N LEU A 142 -3.99 26.26 -3.89
CA LEU A 142 -4.68 25.50 -4.91
C LEU A 142 -6.19 25.78 -4.90
N SER A 143 -6.80 25.83 -3.71
CA SER A 143 -8.22 26.20 -3.55
C SER A 143 -8.50 27.61 -4.06
N GLU A 144 -7.62 28.57 -3.78
CA GLU A 144 -7.72 29.93 -4.32
C GLU A 144 -7.67 29.95 -5.86
N TYR A 145 -6.70 29.26 -6.47
CA TYR A 145 -6.59 29.17 -7.93
C TYR A 145 -7.76 28.43 -8.57
N GLU A 146 -8.28 27.38 -7.94
CA GLU A 146 -9.48 26.68 -8.40
C GLU A 146 -10.70 27.61 -8.38
N SER A 147 -10.85 28.41 -7.34
CA SER A 147 -11.92 29.41 -7.24
C SER A 147 -11.80 30.51 -8.31
N GLU A 148 -10.59 30.98 -8.59
CA GLU A 148 -10.31 31.97 -9.63
C GLU A 148 -10.63 31.41 -11.02
N ILE A 149 -10.20 30.17 -11.31
CA ILE A 149 -10.51 29.49 -12.56
C ILE A 149 -12.03 29.33 -12.73
N ALA A 150 -12.76 28.98 -11.67
CA ALA A 150 -14.22 28.87 -11.72
C ALA A 150 -14.89 30.22 -12.04
N LEU A 151 -14.42 31.31 -11.42
CA LEU A 151 -14.90 32.66 -11.71
C LEU A 151 -14.59 33.10 -13.15
N LEU A 152 -13.37 32.84 -13.63
CA LEU A 152 -12.96 33.17 -14.99
C LEU A 152 -13.75 32.38 -16.03
N ARG A 153 -14.00 31.09 -15.79
CA ARG A 153 -14.87 30.26 -16.67
C ARG A 153 -16.29 30.81 -16.72
N ARG A 154 -16.87 31.20 -15.58
CA ARG A 154 -18.21 31.81 -15.55
C ARG A 154 -18.23 33.15 -16.31
N ARG A 155 -17.19 33.97 -16.16
CA ARG A 155 -17.06 35.23 -16.90
C ARG A 155 -16.95 34.98 -18.41
N LEU A 156 -16.18 33.98 -18.82
CA LEU A 156 -16.05 33.60 -20.23
C LEU A 156 -17.41 33.19 -20.80
N ASP A 157 -18.17 32.33 -20.11
CA ASP A 157 -19.51 31.91 -20.52
C ASP A 157 -20.47 33.11 -20.66
N THR A 158 -20.44 34.08 -19.73
CA THR A 158 -21.27 35.29 -19.87
C THR A 158 -20.90 36.11 -21.12
N MET A 159 -19.61 36.27 -21.40
CA MET A 159 -19.14 37.01 -22.58
C MET A 159 -19.44 36.27 -23.89
N GLU A 160 -19.36 34.93 -23.89
CA GLU A 160 -19.73 34.11 -25.04
C GLU A 160 -21.23 34.20 -25.34
N ASN A 161 -22.06 34.18 -24.30
CA ASN A 161 -23.50 34.36 -24.42
C ASN A 161 -23.86 35.74 -24.97
N ASP A 162 -23.19 36.80 -24.52
CA ASP A 162 -23.42 38.15 -25.05
C ASP A 162 -22.93 38.27 -26.49
N ARG A 163 -21.76 37.73 -26.82
CA ARG A 163 -21.26 37.67 -28.20
C ARG A 163 -22.23 36.95 -29.15
N GLU A 164 -22.90 35.90 -28.68
CA GLU A 164 -23.89 35.18 -29.48
C GLU A 164 -25.20 35.96 -29.66
N LYS A 165 -25.61 36.76 -28.65
CA LYS A 165 -26.73 37.70 -28.80
C LYS A 165 -26.41 38.78 -29.83
N ASP A 166 -25.24 39.40 -29.71
CA ASP A 166 -24.79 40.45 -30.64
C ASP A 166 -24.70 39.91 -32.07
N LYS A 167 -24.20 38.68 -32.26
CA LYS A 167 -24.16 38.02 -33.57
C LYS A 167 -25.55 37.84 -34.18
N LYS A 168 -26.54 37.44 -33.38
CA LYS A 168 -27.94 37.31 -33.82
C LYS A 168 -28.55 38.67 -34.16
N GLU A 169 -28.22 39.71 -33.39
CA GLU A 169 -28.70 41.07 -33.66
C GLU A 169 -28.10 41.63 -34.96
N ILE A 170 -26.80 41.44 -35.18
CA ILE A 170 -26.13 41.82 -36.44
C ILE A 170 -26.79 41.11 -37.62
N ALA A 171 -27.07 39.80 -37.51
CA ALA A 171 -27.73 39.05 -38.59
C ALA A 171 -29.13 39.59 -38.91
N ARG A 172 -29.91 39.94 -37.88
CA ARG A 172 -31.23 40.57 -38.06
C ARG A 172 -31.12 41.93 -38.74
N LEU A 173 -30.17 42.76 -38.32
CA LEU A 173 -29.94 44.09 -38.91
C LEU A 173 -29.48 43.99 -40.37
N GLN A 174 -28.69 42.97 -40.71
CA GLN A 174 -28.29 42.70 -42.10
C GLN A 174 -29.48 42.27 -42.95
N GLU A 175 -30.36 41.41 -42.42
CA GLU A 175 -31.58 40.98 -43.12
C GLU A 175 -32.53 42.16 -43.35
N THR A 176 -32.75 43.01 -42.33
CA THR A 176 -33.59 44.20 -42.49
C THR A 176 -32.99 45.20 -43.47
N LEU A 177 -31.67 45.43 -43.45
CA LEU A 177 -30.98 46.28 -44.40
C LEU A 177 -31.12 45.76 -45.85
N ASN A 178 -30.96 44.45 -46.05
CA ASN A 178 -31.11 43.86 -47.38
C ASN A 178 -32.55 43.98 -47.86
N ARG A 179 -33.53 43.77 -46.97
CA ARG A 179 -34.94 43.96 -47.30
C ARG A 179 -35.26 45.40 -47.69
N THR A 180 -34.84 46.38 -46.90
CA THR A 180 -35.09 47.79 -47.22
C THR A 180 -34.39 48.23 -48.50
N ARG A 181 -33.23 47.65 -48.81
CA ARG A 181 -32.55 47.87 -50.09
C ARG A 181 -33.37 47.33 -51.27
N ILE A 182 -33.87 46.10 -51.16
CA ILE A 182 -34.74 45.51 -52.20
C ILE A 182 -36.02 46.34 -52.37
N ASP A 183 -36.63 46.77 -51.26
CA ASP A 183 -37.82 47.62 -51.28
C ASP A 183 -37.52 48.97 -51.98
N LEU A 184 -36.37 49.59 -51.70
CA LEU A 184 -35.91 50.81 -52.38
C LEU A 184 -35.68 50.61 -53.89
N ASP A 185 -35.04 49.51 -54.27
CA ASP A 185 -34.80 49.17 -55.68
C ASP A 185 -36.15 48.97 -56.42
N ASN A 186 -37.12 48.31 -55.78
CA ASN A 186 -38.47 48.12 -56.33
C ASN A 186 -39.23 49.45 -56.48
N GLU A 187 -39.19 50.33 -55.48
CA GLU A 187 -39.80 51.67 -55.58
C GLU A 187 -39.12 52.52 -56.67
N SER A 188 -37.80 52.38 -56.84
CA SER A 188 -37.06 53.06 -57.90
C SER A 188 -37.51 52.57 -59.29
N LEU A 189 -37.73 51.26 -59.47
CA LEU A 189 -38.29 50.70 -60.70
C LEU A 189 -39.73 51.19 -60.94
N ASN A 190 -40.58 51.15 -59.91
CA ASN A 190 -41.95 51.65 -60.00
C ASN A 190 -42.01 53.13 -60.39
N HIS A 191 -41.10 53.95 -59.86
CA HIS A 191 -40.97 55.36 -60.21
C HIS A 191 -40.57 55.52 -61.69
N ILE A 192 -39.57 54.76 -62.16
CA ILE A 192 -39.15 54.78 -63.57
C ILE A 192 -40.31 54.37 -64.49
N ASP A 193 -41.05 53.32 -64.15
CA ASP A 193 -42.20 52.87 -64.94
C ASP A 193 -43.33 53.91 -64.98
N ALA A 194 -43.60 54.57 -63.85
CA ALA A 194 -44.59 55.65 -63.78
C ALA A 194 -44.15 56.86 -64.63
N GLU A 195 -42.87 57.21 -64.60
CA GLU A 195 -42.29 58.30 -65.37
C GLU A 195 -42.33 58.00 -66.88
N ASN A 196 -42.01 56.77 -67.28
CA ASN A 196 -42.13 56.34 -68.68
C ASN A 196 -43.59 56.42 -69.17
N ARG A 197 -44.57 55.98 -68.36
CA ARG A 197 -46.00 56.12 -68.69
C ARG A 197 -46.43 57.57 -68.79
N ARG A 198 -45.93 58.43 -67.89
CA ARG A 198 -46.18 59.88 -67.95
C ARG A 198 -45.66 60.46 -69.26
N GLN A 199 -44.44 60.10 -69.67
CA GLN A 199 -43.86 60.54 -70.94
C GLN A 199 -44.67 60.06 -72.14
N THR A 200 -45.07 58.79 -72.19
CA THR A 200 -45.92 58.27 -73.29
C THR A 200 -47.23 59.03 -73.39
N LEU A 201 -47.91 59.29 -72.27
CA LEU A 201 -49.14 60.07 -72.25
C LEU A 201 -48.94 61.53 -72.69
N GLU A 202 -47.79 62.12 -72.38
CA GLU A 202 -47.44 63.47 -72.85
C GLU A 202 -47.20 63.51 -74.36
N GLU A 203 -46.49 62.51 -74.90
CA GLU A 203 -46.26 62.36 -76.34
C GLU A 203 -47.58 62.11 -77.09
N GLU A 204 -48.47 61.25 -76.56
CA GLU A 204 -49.81 61.01 -77.10
C GLU A 204 -50.66 62.29 -77.10
N LEU A 205 -50.63 63.05 -76.00
CA LEU A 205 -51.37 64.29 -75.87
C LEU A 205 -50.87 65.35 -76.88
N GLU A 206 -49.55 65.43 -77.07
CA GLU A 206 -48.95 66.35 -78.05
C GLU A 206 -49.26 65.91 -79.50
N PHE A 207 -49.21 64.61 -79.79
CA PHE A 207 -49.65 64.07 -81.07
C PHE A 207 -51.13 64.38 -81.35
N MET A 208 -52.01 64.15 -80.37
CA MET A 208 -53.44 64.45 -80.52
C MET A 208 -53.67 65.93 -80.78
N LYS A 209 -52.96 66.84 -80.09
CA LYS A 209 -53.03 68.28 -80.39
C LYS A 209 -52.63 68.59 -81.83
N GLN A 210 -51.54 68.00 -82.32
CA GLN A 210 -51.07 68.22 -83.70
C GLN A 210 -52.08 67.70 -84.73
N VAL A 211 -52.65 66.51 -84.51
CA VAL A 211 -53.71 65.96 -85.36
C VAL A 211 -54.92 66.89 -85.37
N HIS A 212 -55.39 67.33 -84.20
CA HIS A 212 -56.53 68.24 -84.11
C HIS A 212 -56.23 69.58 -84.81
N GLU A 213 -55.01 70.09 -84.70
CA GLU A 213 -54.61 71.32 -85.41
C GLU A 213 -54.59 71.13 -86.93
N GLN A 214 -54.14 69.97 -87.42
CA GLN A 214 -54.15 69.62 -88.84
C GLN A 214 -55.58 69.43 -89.36
N GLU A 215 -56.42 68.68 -88.65
CA GLU A 215 -57.83 68.49 -88.99
C GLU A 215 -58.57 69.82 -89.05
N MET A 216 -58.30 70.74 -88.10
CA MET A 216 -58.88 72.08 -88.15
C MET A 216 -58.39 72.89 -89.37
N LYS A 217 -57.14 72.72 -89.81
CA LYS A 217 -56.62 73.33 -91.05
C LYS A 217 -57.24 72.72 -92.30
N GLU A 218 -57.42 71.40 -92.34
CA GLU A 218 -58.03 70.69 -93.47
C GLU A 218 -59.53 70.98 -93.58
N LEU A 219 -60.27 70.98 -92.47
CA LEU A 219 -61.67 71.39 -92.42
C LEU A 219 -61.84 72.85 -92.85
N ALA A 220 -60.92 73.73 -92.45
CA ALA A 220 -60.89 75.10 -92.96
C ALA A 220 -60.62 75.16 -94.47
N ALA A 221 -59.75 74.29 -95.01
CA ALA A 221 -59.45 74.23 -96.44
C ALA A 221 -60.57 73.60 -97.30
N LEU A 222 -61.25 72.58 -96.79
CA LEU A 222 -62.38 71.91 -97.44
C LEU A 222 -63.62 72.80 -97.47
N ALA A 223 -63.86 73.59 -96.42
CA ALA A 223 -64.91 74.60 -96.40
C ALA A 223 -64.77 75.63 -97.54
N TYR A 224 -63.56 75.82 -98.10
CA TYR A 224 -63.29 76.71 -99.23
C TYR A 224 -63.46 76.05 -100.61
N ARG A 225 -63.55 74.72 -100.73
CA ARG A 225 -63.30 74.03 -102.01
C ARG A 225 -64.48 73.29 -102.65
N ASP A 226 -65.74 73.47 -102.26
CA ASP A 226 -66.78 72.63 -102.88
C ASP A 226 -68.09 73.34 -103.25
N THR A 227 -68.23 73.61 -104.56
CA THR A 227 -69.50 73.78 -105.28
C THR A 227 -69.41 73.17 -106.68
N THR A 228 -69.41 71.84 -106.81
CA THR A 228 -69.83 71.21 -108.08
C THR A 228 -70.34 69.78 -107.91
N SER A 229 -71.39 69.44 -108.65
CA SER A 229 -72.18 68.21 -108.52
C SER A 229 -71.47 66.94 -109.01
N GLU A 230 -70.42 67.04 -109.81
CA GLU A 230 -69.67 65.87 -110.35
C GLU A 230 -68.71 65.25 -109.33
N ASN A 231 -68.19 66.03 -108.38
CA ASN A 231 -67.39 65.53 -107.26
C ASN A 231 -68.17 64.52 -106.41
N ARG A 232 -69.48 64.75 -106.23
CA ARG A 232 -70.30 63.95 -105.31
C ARG A 232 -70.47 62.50 -105.78
N GLU A 233 -70.45 62.23 -107.08
CA GLU A 233 -70.57 60.87 -107.61
C GLU A 233 -69.22 60.12 -107.64
N PHE A 234 -68.12 60.80 -107.96
CA PHE A 234 -66.77 60.25 -107.84
C PHE A 234 -66.46 59.86 -106.39
N TRP A 235 -66.70 60.76 -105.44
CA TRP A 235 -66.50 60.48 -104.01
C TRP A 235 -67.44 59.43 -103.48
N LYS A 236 -68.67 59.28 -104.00
CA LYS A 236 -69.56 58.18 -103.59
C LYS A 236 -69.02 56.82 -103.98
N SER A 237 -68.42 56.69 -105.17
CA SER A 237 -67.80 55.45 -105.64
C SER A 237 -66.53 55.12 -104.84
N GLU A 238 -65.62 56.09 -104.71
CA GLU A 238 -64.37 55.88 -103.96
C GLU A 238 -64.61 55.66 -102.47
N MET A 239 -65.53 56.41 -101.86
CA MET A 239 -65.91 56.19 -100.48
C MET A 239 -66.49 54.79 -100.27
N SER A 240 -67.28 54.27 -101.23
CA SER A 240 -67.83 52.91 -101.12
C SER A 240 -66.74 51.83 -101.22
N GLN A 241 -65.73 52.03 -102.07
CA GLN A 241 -64.62 51.11 -102.22
C GLN A 241 -63.68 51.13 -101.00
N ALA A 242 -63.34 52.32 -100.51
CA ALA A 242 -62.59 52.50 -99.27
C ALA A 242 -63.33 51.91 -98.06
N LEU A 243 -64.66 52.07 -97.97
CA LEU A 243 -65.46 51.46 -96.90
C LEU A 243 -65.38 49.93 -96.92
N HIS A 244 -65.38 49.32 -98.10
CA HIS A 244 -65.31 47.86 -98.23
C HIS A 244 -63.92 47.32 -97.88
N GLU A 245 -62.86 48.02 -98.27
CA GLU A 245 -61.49 47.66 -97.91
C GLU A 245 -61.22 47.84 -96.41
N ILE A 246 -61.74 48.92 -95.80
CA ILE A 246 -61.71 49.14 -94.36
C ILE A 246 -62.46 48.01 -93.64
N GLN A 247 -63.66 47.64 -94.08
CA GLN A 247 -64.40 46.51 -93.51
C GLN A 247 -63.58 45.21 -93.56
N LYS A 248 -63.00 44.89 -94.72
CA LYS A 248 -62.18 43.69 -94.89
C LYS A 248 -60.95 43.67 -93.97
N THR A 249 -60.24 44.79 -93.85
CA THR A 249 -59.06 44.88 -92.97
C THR A 249 -59.43 44.83 -91.49
N TYR A 250 -60.61 45.34 -91.11
CA TYR A 250 -61.13 45.16 -89.76
C TYR A 250 -61.54 43.72 -89.49
N ASP A 251 -62.17 43.03 -90.44
CA ASP A 251 -62.52 41.62 -90.30
C ASP A 251 -61.25 40.76 -90.15
N GLU A 252 -60.21 40.99 -90.96
CA GLU A 252 -58.91 40.31 -90.84
C GLU A 252 -58.21 40.60 -89.51
N LYS A 253 -58.28 41.84 -89.01
CA LYS A 253 -57.76 42.23 -87.69
C LYS A 253 -58.54 41.57 -86.55
N LEU A 254 -59.85 41.44 -86.68
CA LEU A 254 -60.69 40.76 -85.69
C LEU A 254 -60.39 39.26 -85.67
N ASP A 255 -60.20 38.63 -86.83
CA ASP A 255 -59.84 37.21 -86.93
C ASP A 255 -58.44 36.92 -86.38
N THR A 256 -57.45 37.77 -86.68
CA THR A 256 -56.10 37.64 -86.10
C THR A 256 -56.11 37.86 -84.59
N MET A 257 -56.76 38.93 -84.10
CA MET A 257 -56.89 39.17 -82.66
C MET A 257 -57.62 38.02 -81.95
N ARG A 258 -58.66 37.45 -82.57
CA ARG A 258 -59.35 36.28 -82.02
C ARG A 258 -58.44 35.05 -81.98
N GLY A 259 -57.68 34.77 -83.04
CA GLY A 259 -56.73 33.66 -83.08
C GLY A 259 -55.60 33.80 -82.06
N ASP A 260 -55.09 35.02 -81.87
CA ASP A 260 -54.07 35.33 -80.87
C ASP A 260 -54.62 35.20 -79.44
N LEU A 261 -55.85 35.68 -79.18
CA LEU A 261 -56.53 35.48 -77.91
C LEU A 261 -56.76 34.00 -77.62
N GLU A 262 -57.27 33.24 -78.58
CA GLU A 262 -57.47 31.79 -78.44
C GLU A 262 -56.14 31.08 -78.14
N SER A 263 -55.06 31.43 -78.85
CA SER A 263 -53.72 30.86 -78.65
C SER A 263 -53.13 31.24 -77.29
N PHE A 264 -53.28 32.51 -76.88
CA PHE A 264 -52.82 33.01 -75.59
C PHE A 264 -53.56 32.34 -74.43
N TYR A 265 -54.89 32.24 -74.51
CA TYR A 265 -55.67 31.54 -73.50
C TYR A 265 -55.33 30.06 -73.45
N ASN A 266 -55.14 29.39 -74.59
CA ASN A 266 -54.71 28.00 -74.63
C ASN A 266 -53.32 27.81 -74.00
N PHE A 267 -52.35 28.67 -74.33
CA PHE A 267 -51.02 28.65 -73.73
C PHE A 267 -51.07 28.88 -72.22
N LYS A 268 -51.85 29.87 -71.76
CA LYS A 268 -52.00 30.17 -70.32
C LYS A 268 -52.67 29.03 -69.57
N ILE A 269 -53.69 28.39 -70.16
CA ILE A 269 -54.33 27.20 -69.57
C ILE A 269 -53.33 26.04 -69.47
N GLN A 270 -52.50 25.83 -70.50
CA GLN A 270 -51.48 24.79 -70.51
C GLN A 270 -50.38 25.07 -69.47
N GLU A 271 -49.91 26.31 -69.37
CA GLU A 271 -48.94 26.75 -68.36
C GLU A 271 -49.50 26.55 -66.94
N MET A 272 -50.74 26.99 -66.69
CA MET A 272 -51.41 26.80 -65.40
C MET A 272 -51.59 25.31 -65.06
N ARG A 273 -51.94 24.46 -66.04
CA ARG A 273 -52.04 23.01 -65.84
C ARG A 273 -50.68 22.40 -65.51
N THR A 274 -49.63 22.72 -66.27
CA THR A 274 -48.29 22.18 -66.02
C THR A 274 -47.72 22.65 -64.69
N GLY A 275 -47.88 23.93 -64.35
CA GLY A 275 -47.51 24.51 -63.05
C GLY A 275 -48.24 23.82 -61.89
N ALA A 276 -49.56 23.63 -62.00
CA ALA A 276 -50.35 22.93 -60.98
C ALA A 276 -49.91 21.47 -60.82
N THR A 277 -49.61 20.76 -61.91
CA THR A 277 -49.11 19.37 -61.84
C THR A 277 -47.72 19.29 -61.20
N ARG A 278 -46.81 20.22 -61.51
CA ARG A 278 -45.46 20.25 -60.92
C ARG A 278 -45.50 20.53 -59.44
N GLN A 279 -46.25 21.56 -59.04
CA GLN A 279 -46.44 21.92 -57.63
C GLN A 279 -47.10 20.78 -56.84
N ASN A 280 -48.08 20.09 -57.43
CA ASN A 280 -48.71 18.95 -56.78
C ASN A 280 -47.74 17.77 -56.62
N MET A 281 -46.92 17.46 -57.63
CA MET A 281 -45.89 16.42 -57.54
C MET A 281 -44.84 16.74 -56.46
N GLU A 282 -44.31 17.96 -56.42
CA GLU A 282 -43.35 18.41 -55.39
C GLU A 282 -43.97 18.36 -53.98
N SER A 283 -45.24 18.74 -53.86
CA SER A 283 -46.00 18.65 -52.60
C SER A 283 -46.20 17.20 -52.15
N THR A 284 -46.56 16.29 -53.06
CA THR A 284 -46.68 14.86 -52.75
C THR A 284 -45.34 14.25 -52.34
N HIS A 285 -44.24 14.58 -53.04
CA HIS A 285 -42.91 14.10 -52.71
C HIS A 285 -42.46 14.57 -51.31
N SER A 286 -42.66 15.86 -51.01
CA SER A 286 -42.37 16.44 -49.70
C SER A 286 -43.21 15.81 -48.58
N LYS A 287 -44.47 15.44 -48.85
CA LYS A 287 -45.34 14.73 -47.90
C LYS A 287 -44.88 13.29 -47.66
N GLU A 288 -44.48 12.58 -48.71
CA GLU A 288 -43.97 11.20 -48.62
C GLU A 288 -42.65 11.15 -47.82
N GLU A 289 -41.75 12.11 -48.06
CA GLU A 289 -40.50 12.24 -47.30
C GLU A 289 -40.76 12.58 -45.82
N ASN A 290 -41.67 13.53 -45.55
CA ASN A 290 -42.09 13.82 -44.18
C ASN A 290 -42.69 12.59 -43.48
N LYS A 291 -43.48 11.78 -44.19
CA LYS A 291 -44.02 10.53 -43.65
C LYS A 291 -42.92 9.52 -43.34
N ARG A 292 -41.93 9.36 -44.23
CA ARG A 292 -40.76 8.50 -44.02
C ARG A 292 -39.94 8.93 -42.80
N LEU A 293 -39.64 10.23 -42.69
CA LEU A 293 -38.89 10.78 -41.56
C LEU A 293 -39.66 10.62 -40.24
N ARG A 294 -40.98 10.83 -40.26
CA ARG A 294 -41.84 10.58 -39.08
C ARG A 294 -41.84 9.10 -38.67
N GLN A 295 -41.89 8.17 -39.63
CA GLN A 295 -41.80 6.74 -39.33
C GLN A 295 -40.44 6.38 -38.73
N GLN A 296 -39.34 6.86 -39.31
CA GLN A 296 -37.98 6.64 -38.76
C GLN A 296 -37.85 7.21 -37.34
N MET A 297 -38.42 8.39 -37.07
CA MET A 297 -38.46 8.96 -35.73
C MET A 297 -39.28 8.10 -34.76
N ALA A 298 -40.40 7.53 -35.19
CA ALA A 298 -41.20 6.63 -34.36
C ALA A 298 -40.45 5.32 -34.05
N ASP A 299 -39.78 4.74 -35.05
CA ASP A 299 -39.00 3.51 -34.88
C ASP A 299 -37.79 3.73 -33.96
N LEU A 300 -37.09 4.87 -34.08
CA LEU A 300 -35.99 5.24 -33.18
C LEU A 300 -36.46 5.47 -31.75
N ARG A 301 -37.62 6.11 -31.56
CA ARG A 301 -38.22 6.26 -30.22
C ARG A 301 -38.63 4.92 -29.61
N ALA A 302 -39.16 4.00 -30.41
CA ALA A 302 -39.50 2.66 -29.94
C ALA A 302 -38.25 1.89 -29.50
N LYS A 303 -37.15 1.96 -30.28
CA LYS A 303 -35.86 1.37 -29.90
C LYS A 303 -35.26 2.00 -28.65
N LEU A 304 -35.39 3.32 -28.49
CA LEU A 304 -34.94 4.01 -27.29
C LEU A 304 -35.68 3.46 -26.05
N ASN A 305 -37.02 3.39 -26.11
CA ASN A 305 -37.82 2.84 -25.03
C ASN A 305 -37.49 1.38 -24.71
N GLU A 306 -37.21 0.55 -25.74
CA GLU A 306 -36.78 -0.84 -25.55
C GLU A 306 -35.43 -0.94 -24.82
N LEU A 307 -34.45 -0.12 -25.23
CA LEU A 307 -33.14 -0.06 -24.59
C LEU A 307 -33.21 0.48 -23.16
N GLU A 308 -34.02 1.50 -22.93
CA GLU A 308 -34.29 2.03 -21.58
C GLU A 308 -34.94 0.96 -20.69
N GLY A 309 -35.91 0.21 -21.21
CA GLY A 309 -36.54 -0.91 -20.51
C GLY A 309 -35.54 -2.02 -20.16
N ARG A 310 -34.64 -2.37 -21.11
CA ARG A 310 -33.57 -3.35 -20.87
C ARG A 310 -32.58 -2.86 -19.83
N ASN A 311 -32.22 -1.57 -19.86
CA ASN A 311 -31.32 -0.99 -18.88
C ASN A 311 -31.94 -1.01 -17.47
N ALA A 312 -33.21 -0.64 -17.34
CA ALA A 312 -33.94 -0.73 -16.06
C ALA A 312 -34.07 -2.17 -15.55
N MET A 313 -34.11 -3.18 -16.43
CA MET A 313 -34.10 -4.59 -16.04
C MET A 313 -32.73 -5.01 -15.49
N LEU A 314 -31.66 -4.66 -16.20
CA LEU A 314 -30.28 -4.96 -15.78
C LEU A 314 -29.91 -4.23 -14.48
N GLU A 315 -30.36 -3.00 -14.29
CA GLU A 315 -30.18 -2.24 -13.05
C GLU A 315 -30.85 -2.96 -11.87
N ARG A 316 -32.09 -3.46 -12.04
CA ARG A 316 -32.76 -4.28 -11.02
C ARG A 316 -32.01 -5.57 -10.72
N GLU A 317 -31.51 -6.25 -11.75
CA GLU A 317 -30.73 -7.49 -11.58
C GLU A 317 -29.45 -7.25 -10.78
N VAL A 318 -28.72 -6.17 -11.09
CA VAL A 318 -27.55 -5.73 -10.33
C VAL A 318 -27.92 -5.43 -8.89
N GLU A 319 -29.06 -4.80 -8.65
CA GLU A 319 -29.49 -4.45 -7.29
C GLU A 319 -29.90 -5.68 -6.47
N VAL A 320 -30.53 -6.68 -7.09
CA VAL A 320 -30.82 -7.98 -6.44
C VAL A 320 -29.52 -8.70 -6.12
N LEU A 321 -28.59 -8.81 -7.08
CA LEU A 321 -27.29 -9.45 -6.83
C LEU A 321 -26.51 -8.74 -5.71
N ARG A 322 -26.55 -7.41 -5.65
CA ARG A 322 -25.93 -6.64 -4.55
C ARG A 322 -26.55 -6.97 -3.19
N ARG A 323 -27.88 -7.13 -3.11
CA ARG A 323 -28.56 -7.56 -1.87
C ARG A 323 -28.10 -8.98 -1.49
N ASP A 324 -28.09 -9.91 -2.44
CA ASP A 324 -27.67 -11.29 -2.20
C ASP A 324 -26.20 -11.38 -1.72
N TYR A 325 -25.30 -10.57 -2.28
CA TYR A 325 -23.91 -10.48 -1.82
C TYR A 325 -23.81 -9.92 -0.40
N ALA A 326 -24.56 -8.85 -0.09
CA ALA A 326 -24.57 -8.27 1.25
C ALA A 326 -25.13 -9.23 2.30
N ASP A 327 -26.14 -10.03 1.94
CA ASP A 327 -26.70 -11.03 2.84
C ASP A 327 -25.69 -12.16 3.12
N LYS A 328 -24.98 -12.64 2.09
CA LYS A 328 -23.88 -13.61 2.26
C LYS A 328 -22.72 -13.07 3.08
N GLU A 329 -22.36 -11.80 2.90
CA GLU A 329 -21.31 -11.14 3.70
C GLU A 329 -21.70 -11.12 5.17
N ARG A 330 -22.96 -10.79 5.50
CA ARG A 330 -23.46 -10.88 6.89
C ARG A 330 -23.44 -12.30 7.44
N GLU A 331 -23.80 -13.30 6.63
CA GLU A 331 -23.72 -14.71 7.05
C GLU A 331 -22.28 -15.12 7.39
N TRP A 332 -21.30 -14.77 6.55
CA TRP A 332 -19.89 -15.06 6.81
C TRP A 332 -19.33 -14.27 7.99
N GLU A 333 -19.77 -13.03 8.19
CA GLU A 333 -19.42 -12.25 9.38
C GLU A 333 -19.93 -12.94 10.65
N LEU A 334 -21.19 -13.40 10.65
CA LEU A 334 -21.76 -14.15 11.77
C LEU A 334 -20.98 -15.44 12.03
N GLU A 335 -20.71 -16.26 11.01
CA GLU A 335 -19.92 -17.50 11.14
C GLU A 335 -18.50 -17.21 11.66
N THR A 336 -17.87 -16.13 11.18
CA THR A 336 -16.57 -15.67 11.68
C THR A 336 -16.66 -15.30 13.15
N THR A 337 -17.69 -14.54 13.57
CA THR A 337 -17.87 -14.18 14.98
C THR A 337 -18.10 -15.41 15.86
N GLU A 338 -18.87 -16.40 15.40
CA GLU A 338 -19.08 -17.66 16.11
C GLU A 338 -17.77 -18.43 16.29
N LEU A 339 -16.99 -18.60 15.21
CA LEU A 339 -15.68 -19.26 15.27
C LEU A 339 -14.70 -18.51 16.18
N THR A 340 -14.67 -17.17 16.14
CA THR A 340 -13.81 -16.39 17.03
C THR A 340 -14.20 -16.56 18.50
N ASN A 341 -15.51 -16.63 18.79
CA ASN A 341 -16.02 -16.88 20.13
C ASN A 341 -15.67 -18.30 20.61
N GLU A 342 -15.74 -19.31 19.73
CA GLU A 342 -15.32 -20.68 20.05
C GLU A 342 -13.81 -20.76 20.34
N VAL A 343 -12.98 -20.13 19.50
CA VAL A 343 -11.53 -20.06 19.74
C VAL A 343 -11.22 -19.34 21.06
N ALA A 344 -11.95 -18.28 21.39
CA ALA A 344 -11.80 -17.57 22.65
C ALA A 344 -12.17 -18.46 23.86
N LYS A 345 -13.27 -19.22 23.76
CA LYS A 345 -13.67 -20.20 24.80
C LYS A 345 -12.60 -21.28 25.01
N LEU A 346 -12.14 -21.91 23.93
CA LEU A 346 -11.11 -22.96 24.00
C LEU A 346 -9.78 -22.43 24.57
N ARG A 347 -9.40 -21.19 24.24
CA ARG A 347 -8.23 -20.54 24.84
C ARG A 347 -8.40 -20.31 26.34
N ALA A 348 -9.58 -19.84 26.77
CA ALA A 348 -9.88 -19.64 28.19
C ALA A 348 -9.88 -20.97 28.97
N GLU A 349 -10.43 -22.04 28.38
CA GLU A 349 -10.38 -23.38 28.96
C GLU A 349 -8.93 -23.90 29.09
N MET A 350 -8.10 -23.70 28.04
CA MET A 350 -6.69 -24.07 28.09
C MET A 350 -5.93 -23.29 29.16
N GLU A 351 -6.19 -21.99 29.30
CA GLU A 351 -5.57 -21.15 30.33
C GLU A 351 -6.00 -21.56 31.75
N ALA A 352 -7.27 -21.93 31.93
CA ALA A 352 -7.76 -22.48 33.19
C ALA A 352 -7.05 -23.81 33.55
N LEU A 353 -6.92 -24.73 32.60
CA LEU A 353 -6.20 -25.99 32.81
C LEU A 353 -4.71 -25.78 33.12
N LEU A 354 -4.05 -24.81 32.48
CA LEU A 354 -2.67 -24.45 32.80
C LEU A 354 -2.54 -23.90 34.22
N LYS A 355 -3.52 -23.11 34.68
CA LYS A 355 -3.56 -22.60 36.04
C LYS A 355 -3.79 -23.73 37.05
N GLU A 356 -4.71 -24.64 36.80
CA GLU A 356 -4.92 -25.82 37.64
C GLU A 356 -3.66 -26.70 37.72
N LEU A 357 -2.95 -26.88 36.60
CA LEU A 357 -1.67 -27.59 36.57
C LEU A 357 -0.59 -26.86 37.38
N GLN A 358 -0.54 -25.54 37.33
CA GLN A 358 0.38 -24.73 38.14
C GLN A 358 0.06 -24.88 39.63
N GLU A 359 -1.21 -24.78 40.02
CA GLU A 359 -1.65 -25.00 41.42
C GLU A 359 -1.32 -26.43 41.89
N LEU A 360 -1.49 -27.43 41.02
CA LEU A 360 -1.11 -28.81 41.32
C LEU A 360 0.41 -28.98 41.44
N LEU A 361 1.19 -28.29 40.61
CA LEU A 361 2.64 -28.29 40.70
C LEU A 361 3.12 -27.63 42.00
N ASP A 362 2.51 -26.51 42.39
CA ASP A 362 2.83 -25.80 43.62
C ASP A 362 2.48 -26.63 44.86
N THR A 363 1.33 -27.31 44.85
CA THR A 363 0.98 -28.28 45.92
C THR A 363 1.94 -29.47 45.95
N LYS A 364 2.32 -30.02 44.79
CA LYS A 364 3.34 -31.08 44.70
C LYS A 364 4.69 -30.61 45.26
N LEU A 365 5.14 -29.41 44.89
CA LEU A 365 6.38 -28.83 45.40
C LEU A 365 6.31 -28.63 46.92
N GLY A 366 5.17 -28.15 47.43
CA GLY A 366 4.89 -28.05 48.87
C GLY A 366 5.02 -29.40 49.57
N LEU A 367 4.39 -30.44 49.04
CA LEU A 367 4.50 -31.80 49.56
C LEU A 367 5.94 -32.35 49.47
N GLU A 368 6.69 -32.06 48.40
CA GLU A 368 8.09 -32.46 48.26
C GLU A 368 8.98 -31.74 49.31
N LEU A 369 8.70 -30.47 49.61
CA LEU A 369 9.35 -29.73 50.69
C LEU A 369 9.00 -30.31 52.07
N GLU A 370 7.74 -30.69 52.30
CA GLU A 370 7.32 -31.36 53.53
C GLU A 370 8.02 -32.71 53.69
N ILE A 371 8.07 -33.54 52.64
CA ILE A 371 8.80 -34.80 52.63
C ILE A 371 10.30 -34.57 52.89
N ALA A 372 10.90 -33.54 52.29
CA ALA A 372 12.29 -33.17 52.55
C ALA A 372 12.51 -32.71 54.00
N ALA A 373 11.58 -31.95 54.58
CA ALA A 373 11.60 -31.55 55.97
C ALA A 373 11.48 -32.77 56.90
N TYR A 374 10.59 -33.72 56.60
CA TYR A 374 10.47 -34.97 57.34
C TYR A 374 11.74 -35.83 57.22
N ARG A 375 12.38 -35.89 56.04
CA ARG A 375 13.70 -36.55 55.86
C ARG A 375 14.79 -35.88 56.70
N LYS A 376 14.85 -34.54 56.69
CA LYS A 376 15.81 -33.75 57.48
C LYS A 376 15.58 -33.89 58.99
N LEU A 377 14.34 -34.07 59.43
CA LEU A 377 14.02 -34.34 60.83
C LEU A 377 14.50 -35.74 61.25
N LEU A 378 14.36 -36.75 60.38
CA LEU A 378 14.93 -38.08 60.60
C LEU A 378 16.47 -38.06 60.61
N GLU A 379 17.11 -37.31 59.71
CA GLU A 379 18.57 -37.07 59.72
C GLU A 379 19.02 -36.25 60.95
N GLY A 380 18.13 -35.40 61.47
CA GLY A 380 18.29 -34.69 62.75
C GLY A 380 18.18 -35.59 63.99
N GLU A 381 17.53 -36.74 63.87
CA GLU A 381 17.41 -37.72 64.96
C GLU A 381 18.66 -38.61 65.08
N GLU A 382 19.38 -38.86 63.99
CA GLU A 382 20.68 -39.58 64.01
C GLU A 382 21.86 -38.68 64.44
N SER A 383 21.75 -37.36 64.35
CA SER A 383 22.82 -36.41 64.72
C SER A 383 22.77 -35.91 66.16
N ARG A 384 21.93 -36.50 67.01
CA ARG A 384 21.72 -36.09 68.42
C ARG A 384 22.83 -36.52 69.40
N VAL A 385 23.93 -37.10 68.92
CA VAL A 385 25.17 -37.33 69.67
C VAL A 385 26.29 -36.47 69.07
N GLY A 386 26.25 -35.16 69.29
CA GLY A 386 27.21 -34.28 68.62
C GLY A 386 27.14 -32.80 68.97
N LEU A 387 26.89 -32.48 70.24
CA LEU A 387 27.38 -31.29 70.95
C LEU A 387 27.53 -29.96 70.15
N ARG A 388 26.50 -29.11 70.29
CA ARG A 388 26.60 -27.80 70.96
C ARG A 388 27.89 -27.00 70.69
N LYS A 389 27.89 -26.18 69.63
CA LYS A 389 28.55 -24.86 69.62
C LYS A 389 28.12 -24.01 68.42
N VAL A 390 27.68 -22.76 68.72
CA VAL A 390 27.45 -21.61 67.82
C VAL A 390 26.14 -21.73 67.02
N VAL A 391 24.99 -21.09 67.26
CA VAL A 391 24.55 -19.81 67.87
C VAL A 391 25.24 -18.56 67.32
N ASP A 392 24.39 -17.70 66.74
CA ASP A 392 24.57 -16.32 66.26
C ASP A 392 25.07 -16.12 64.82
N GLU A 393 24.14 -15.91 63.89
CA GLU A 393 23.94 -14.58 63.29
C GLU A 393 22.68 -14.50 62.39
N PHE A 394 21.90 -13.45 62.66
CA PHE A 394 20.96 -12.74 61.77
C PHE A 394 19.58 -13.34 61.42
N VAL A 395 18.67 -13.06 62.34
CA VAL A 395 17.26 -12.71 62.10
C VAL A 395 17.14 -11.31 61.48
N GLY A 396 16.29 -11.16 60.46
CA GLY A 396 15.49 -9.95 60.26
C GLY A 396 15.53 -9.28 58.87
N LYS A 397 14.46 -9.45 58.08
CA LYS A 397 13.53 -8.37 57.68
C LYS A 397 12.48 -8.89 56.67
N LYS A 398 11.20 -8.65 56.99
CA LYS A 398 10.10 -8.53 56.03
C LYS A 398 9.86 -7.05 55.76
N THR A 399 9.62 -6.69 54.50
CA THR A 399 8.62 -5.69 54.06
C THR A 399 8.26 -5.98 52.61
N ASP A 400 6.96 -6.08 52.36
CA ASP A 400 6.27 -6.23 51.08
C ASP A 400 6.37 -4.94 50.23
N GLU A 401 6.40 -5.07 48.90
CA GLU A 401 5.34 -4.63 47.97
C GLU A 401 5.82 -4.63 46.50
N ASP A 402 5.12 -5.47 45.72
CA ASP A 402 4.62 -5.30 44.35
C ASP A 402 5.46 -4.96 43.10
N PHE A 403 5.01 -5.65 42.04
CA PHE A 403 4.98 -5.30 40.62
C PHE A 403 6.15 -5.73 39.71
N SER A 404 5.85 -6.84 39.01
CA SER A 404 6.02 -7.04 37.57
C SER A 404 7.38 -7.45 36.99
N SER A 405 7.31 -8.61 36.35
CA SER A 405 7.89 -8.94 35.03
C SER A 405 9.25 -9.62 34.95
N ARG A 406 9.16 -10.87 34.48
CA ARG A 406 9.95 -11.48 33.39
C ARG A 406 11.44 -11.72 33.60
N LYS A 407 11.76 -12.99 33.90
CA LYS A 407 12.68 -13.83 33.11
C LYS A 407 11.86 -15.05 32.71
N GLY A 408 11.79 -15.52 31.47
CA GLY A 408 12.74 -15.48 30.38
C GLY A 408 12.67 -16.89 29.80
N GLN A 409 11.75 -17.11 28.86
CA GLN A 409 11.80 -18.28 28.00
C GLN A 409 11.99 -17.76 26.58
N VAL A 410 13.21 -18.00 26.09
CA VAL A 410 13.63 -17.78 24.73
C VAL A 410 12.82 -18.73 23.86
N VAL A 411 11.74 -18.22 23.28
CA VAL A 411 11.12 -18.81 22.10
C VAL A 411 11.84 -18.18 20.92
N SER A 412 12.48 -19.03 20.12
CA SER A 412 12.95 -18.68 18.77
C SER A 412 11.72 -18.26 17.96
N GLY A 413 11.45 -16.96 17.93
CA GLY A 413 10.46 -16.36 17.05
C GLY A 413 10.95 -16.47 15.61
N GLU A 414 10.45 -17.46 14.89
CA GLU A 414 10.41 -17.36 13.44
C GLU A 414 9.48 -16.17 13.12
N MET A 415 10.06 -15.05 12.70
CA MET A 415 9.30 -13.93 12.14
C MET A 415 8.53 -14.44 10.91
N SER A 416 7.25 -14.75 11.09
CA SER A 416 6.35 -15.06 9.98
C SER A 416 5.94 -13.74 9.31
N ALA A 417 6.64 -13.34 8.25
CA ALA A 417 6.21 -12.21 7.42
C ALA A 417 5.03 -12.64 6.53
N LYS A 418 3.86 -12.00 6.70
CA LYS A 418 2.70 -12.22 5.83
C LYS A 418 2.63 -11.11 4.78
N THR A 419 2.88 -11.47 3.52
CA THR A 419 2.76 -10.55 2.37
C THR A 419 1.40 -10.75 1.69
N THR A 420 0.62 -9.68 1.54
CA THR A 420 -0.64 -9.67 0.79
C THR A 420 -0.47 -8.86 -0.50
N TYR A 421 -1.14 -9.29 -1.57
CA TYR A 421 -1.09 -8.66 -2.88
C TYR A 421 -2.49 -8.27 -3.34
N GLN A 422 -2.66 -7.04 -3.81
CA GLN A 422 -3.89 -6.54 -4.40
C GLN A 422 -3.59 -6.03 -5.82
N LYS A 423 -4.33 -6.55 -6.81
CA LYS A 423 -4.18 -6.19 -8.23
C LYS A 423 -5.44 -5.50 -8.73
N SER A 424 -5.27 -4.47 -9.55
CA SER A 424 -6.34 -3.76 -10.24
C SER A 424 -5.92 -3.46 -11.67
N ALA A 425 -6.85 -3.58 -12.61
CA ALA A 425 -6.64 -3.21 -14.01
C ALA A 425 -7.91 -2.61 -14.60
N LYS A 426 -7.77 -1.45 -15.24
CA LYS A 426 -8.77 -0.68 -15.97
C LYS A 426 -8.40 -0.71 -17.45
N GLY A 427 -8.66 -1.84 -18.12
CA GLY A 427 -8.44 -2.01 -19.55
C GLY A 427 -7.81 -3.36 -19.91
N ALA A 428 -7.22 -3.43 -21.10
CA ALA A 428 -6.61 -4.63 -21.66
C ALA A 428 -5.21 -4.95 -21.12
N ILE A 429 -4.56 -4.00 -20.43
CA ILE A 429 -3.19 -4.14 -19.94
C ILE A 429 -3.20 -4.17 -18.41
N ALA A 430 -2.57 -5.19 -17.84
CA ALA A 430 -2.51 -5.42 -16.40
C ALA A 430 -1.07 -5.68 -15.93
N ILE A 431 -0.79 -5.37 -14.66
CA ILE A 431 0.47 -5.75 -14.00
C ILE A 431 0.31 -7.19 -13.53
N CYS A 432 1.04 -8.11 -14.17
CA CYS A 432 0.95 -9.54 -13.92
C CYS A 432 1.68 -9.91 -12.63
N GLU A 433 2.92 -9.46 -12.47
CA GLU A 433 3.77 -9.83 -11.32
C GLU A 433 4.81 -8.75 -11.03
N CYS A 434 5.01 -8.46 -9.76
CA CYS A 434 6.14 -7.66 -9.29
C CYS A 434 7.00 -8.53 -8.38
N SER A 435 8.31 -8.54 -8.58
CA SER A 435 9.23 -9.20 -7.67
C SER A 435 9.19 -8.51 -6.30
N ALA A 436 9.03 -9.29 -5.23
CA ALA A 436 9.09 -8.80 -3.84
C ALA A 436 10.47 -8.22 -3.51
N ASP A 437 11.54 -8.82 -4.05
CA ASP A 437 12.92 -8.32 -3.93
C ASP A 437 13.23 -7.10 -4.81
N GLY A 438 12.24 -6.58 -5.56
CA GLY A 438 12.42 -5.44 -6.46
C GLY A 438 13.18 -5.75 -7.76
N LYS A 439 13.54 -7.00 -8.06
CA LYS A 439 14.36 -7.35 -9.24
C LYS A 439 13.70 -7.10 -10.59
N PHE A 440 12.38 -7.25 -10.69
CA PHE A 440 11.66 -7.07 -11.96
C PHE A 440 10.17 -6.75 -11.76
N VAL A 441 9.55 -6.24 -12.83
CA VAL A 441 8.10 -6.01 -12.99
C VAL A 441 7.64 -6.60 -14.32
N ILE A 442 6.50 -7.31 -14.34
CA ILE A 442 5.92 -7.93 -15.53
C ILE A 442 4.55 -7.30 -15.83
N VAL A 443 4.40 -6.81 -17.05
CA VAL A 443 3.15 -6.29 -17.61
C VAL A 443 2.63 -7.28 -18.65
N GLU A 444 1.33 -7.55 -18.64
CA GLU A 444 0.67 -8.51 -19.53
C GLU A 444 -0.53 -7.88 -20.23
N ASN A 445 -0.72 -8.21 -21.51
CA ASN A 445 -1.93 -7.89 -22.24
C ASN A 445 -2.97 -9.01 -22.04
N THR A 446 -3.98 -8.75 -21.23
CA THR A 446 -5.12 -9.64 -20.96
C THR A 446 -6.30 -9.41 -21.92
N GLY A 447 -6.18 -8.45 -22.84
CA GLY A 447 -7.16 -8.14 -23.87
C GLY A 447 -7.13 -9.10 -25.06
N ARG A 448 -8.11 -8.94 -25.97
CA ARG A 448 -8.24 -9.75 -27.20
C ARG A 448 -7.57 -9.14 -28.44
N LYS A 449 -6.99 -7.95 -28.32
CA LYS A 449 -6.35 -7.20 -29.42
C LYS A 449 -4.91 -6.86 -29.05
N GLU A 450 -4.09 -6.62 -30.07
CA GLU A 450 -2.73 -6.08 -29.90
C GLU A 450 -2.83 -4.62 -29.44
N GLU A 451 -2.11 -4.29 -28.37
CA GLU A 451 -2.13 -2.96 -27.73
C GLU A 451 -0.73 -2.35 -27.78
N SER A 452 -0.68 -1.03 -27.98
CA SER A 452 0.58 -0.27 -28.06
C SER A 452 0.86 0.41 -26.71
N LEU A 453 2.02 0.16 -26.11
CA LEU A 453 2.44 0.78 -24.85
C LEU A 453 3.31 2.04 -25.04
N ASN A 454 3.33 2.62 -26.24
CA ASN A 454 4.13 3.80 -26.53
C ASN A 454 3.81 4.94 -25.55
N ASN A 455 4.83 5.48 -24.87
CA ASN A 455 4.74 6.51 -23.83
C ASN A 455 3.90 6.11 -22.60
N TRP A 456 3.70 4.82 -22.34
CA TRP A 456 3.16 4.38 -21.06
C TRP A 456 4.28 4.36 -20.03
N SER A 457 3.97 4.63 -18.76
CA SER A 457 4.96 4.58 -17.68
C SER A 457 4.57 3.60 -16.58
N VAL A 458 5.59 2.92 -16.05
CA VAL A 458 5.50 2.10 -14.85
C VAL A 458 6.19 2.88 -13.74
N SER A 459 5.43 3.25 -12.72
CA SER A 459 5.96 3.88 -11.52
C SER A 459 5.83 2.95 -10.32
N ARG A 460 6.87 2.88 -9.48
CA ARG A 460 6.85 2.10 -8.24
C ARG A 460 7.17 3.03 -7.07
N SER A 461 6.25 3.06 -6.10
CA SER A 461 6.38 3.78 -4.84
C SER A 461 6.61 2.81 -3.69
N VAL A 462 7.67 3.01 -2.92
CA VAL A 462 8.01 2.20 -1.74
C VAL A 462 7.89 3.07 -0.49
N ASP A 463 7.05 2.63 0.45
CA ASP A 463 6.86 3.26 1.77
C ASP A 463 6.58 4.78 1.73
N GLY A 464 6.00 5.26 0.62
CA GLY A 464 5.60 6.66 0.43
C GLY A 464 6.68 7.62 -0.08
N ASN A 465 7.95 7.17 -0.20
CA ASN A 465 9.08 8.08 -0.42
C ASN A 465 9.76 7.90 -1.80
N ASP A 466 10.09 6.68 -2.20
CA ASP A 466 10.89 6.45 -3.42
C ASP A 466 9.98 6.22 -4.63
N LYS A 467 10.07 7.06 -5.66
CA LYS A 467 9.38 6.86 -6.95
C LYS A 467 10.38 6.44 -8.03
N SER A 468 10.45 5.14 -8.30
CA SER A 468 11.13 4.62 -9.49
C SER A 468 10.18 4.70 -10.68
N GLU A 469 10.59 5.31 -11.79
CA GLU A 469 9.76 5.44 -13.00
C GLU A 469 10.49 4.93 -14.24
N PHE A 470 9.78 4.15 -15.06
CA PHE A 470 10.24 3.64 -16.34
C PHE A 470 9.20 3.96 -17.41
N VAL A 471 9.62 4.46 -18.57
CA VAL A 471 8.75 4.77 -19.70
C VAL A 471 9.02 3.78 -20.83
N PHE A 472 7.96 3.22 -21.41
CA PHE A 472 8.07 2.33 -22.56
C PHE A 472 8.32 3.12 -23.84
N ASP A 473 9.34 2.69 -24.59
CA ASP A 473 9.50 3.05 -26.00
C ASP A 473 8.46 2.33 -26.87
N ASP A 474 8.43 2.62 -28.18
CA ASP A 474 7.42 2.12 -29.13
C ASP A 474 7.35 0.57 -29.22
N ILE A 475 6.55 -0.03 -28.33
CA ILE A 475 6.30 -1.48 -28.24
C ILE A 475 4.81 -1.81 -28.38
N LYS A 476 4.55 -2.91 -29.10
CA LYS A 476 3.23 -3.52 -29.24
C LYS A 476 3.21 -4.90 -28.61
N ILE A 477 2.21 -5.16 -27.78
CA ILE A 477 2.03 -6.43 -27.08
C ILE A 477 0.81 -7.14 -27.66
N ARG A 478 1.03 -8.33 -28.22
CA ARG A 478 -0.04 -9.23 -28.70
C ARG A 478 -0.91 -9.73 -27.53
N PRO A 479 -2.13 -10.23 -27.79
CA PRO A 479 -2.96 -10.88 -26.77
C PRO A 479 -2.19 -11.97 -26.02
N ASN A 480 -2.26 -11.96 -24.68
CA ASN A 480 -1.49 -12.82 -23.76
C ASN A 480 0.04 -12.64 -23.85
N GLY A 481 0.52 -11.61 -24.54
CA GLY A 481 1.92 -11.23 -24.55
C GLY A 481 2.33 -10.57 -23.23
N ARG A 482 3.58 -10.80 -22.83
CA ARG A 482 4.16 -10.23 -21.61
C ARG A 482 5.41 -9.44 -21.93
N VAL A 483 5.59 -8.35 -21.19
CA VAL A 483 6.79 -7.53 -21.18
C VAL A 483 7.36 -7.53 -19.77
N LYS A 484 8.65 -7.78 -19.67
CA LYS A 484 9.35 -7.88 -18.38
C LYS A 484 10.42 -6.80 -18.28
N ILE A 485 10.40 -6.04 -17.21
CA ILE A 485 11.34 -4.95 -16.95
C ILE A 485 12.21 -5.37 -15.77
N TYR A 486 13.50 -5.52 -16.00
CA TYR A 486 14.50 -5.85 -14.97
C TYR A 486 15.08 -4.57 -14.36
N SER A 487 15.55 -4.62 -13.11
CA SER A 487 16.44 -3.59 -12.59
C SER A 487 17.85 -3.73 -13.18
N ALA A 488 18.66 -2.68 -13.11
CA ALA A 488 20.03 -2.69 -13.63
C ALA A 488 20.88 -3.81 -12.99
N ALA A 489 20.71 -4.07 -11.68
CA ALA A 489 21.45 -5.11 -10.96
C ALA A 489 20.97 -6.54 -11.28
N ALA A 490 19.75 -6.72 -11.79
CA ALA A 490 19.15 -8.02 -12.10
C ALA A 490 19.11 -8.33 -13.61
N LYS A 491 19.81 -7.53 -14.42
CA LYS A 491 19.84 -7.65 -15.89
C LYS A 491 20.47 -8.98 -16.34
N PRO A 492 19.80 -9.78 -17.20
CA PRO A 492 20.39 -10.97 -17.81
C PRO A 492 21.42 -10.63 -18.90
N SER A 493 22.35 -11.56 -19.19
CA SER A 493 23.45 -11.37 -20.15
C SER A 493 23.01 -11.06 -21.59
N SER A 494 21.78 -11.43 -21.95
CA SER A 494 21.15 -11.10 -23.24
C SER A 494 19.68 -10.77 -23.02
N LEU A 495 19.22 -9.62 -23.54
CA LEU A 495 17.82 -9.19 -23.45
C LEU A 495 17.02 -9.75 -24.64
N GLY A 496 15.85 -10.32 -24.36
CA GLY A 496 14.87 -10.66 -25.38
C GLY A 496 14.12 -9.44 -25.96
N PRO A 497 13.32 -9.63 -27.03
CA PRO A 497 12.61 -8.54 -27.71
C PRO A 497 11.51 -7.86 -26.87
N ASN A 498 11.05 -8.49 -25.79
CA ASN A 498 10.05 -7.97 -24.85
C ASN A 498 10.62 -7.80 -23.43
N GLU A 499 11.94 -7.65 -23.31
CA GLU A 499 12.63 -7.46 -22.05
C GLU A 499 13.34 -6.11 -22.02
N PHE A 500 13.08 -5.33 -20.97
CA PHE A 500 13.63 -3.98 -20.79
C PHE A 500 14.42 -3.90 -19.49
N VAL A 501 15.25 -2.87 -19.39
CA VAL A 501 16.04 -2.59 -18.20
C VAL A 501 15.69 -1.20 -17.72
N TYR A 502 15.30 -1.12 -16.46
CA TYR A 502 15.19 0.11 -15.71
C TYR A 502 16.59 0.51 -15.22
N ASP A 503 16.93 1.79 -15.38
CA ASP A 503 18.27 2.32 -15.09
C ASP A 503 18.64 2.31 -13.59
N GLY A 504 17.66 2.13 -12.68
CA GLY A 504 17.93 1.99 -11.26
C GLY A 504 18.40 0.58 -10.87
N ASP A 505 19.30 0.51 -9.89
CA ASP A 505 19.88 -0.76 -9.39
C ASP A 505 18.81 -1.73 -8.87
N ASN A 506 17.74 -1.22 -8.25
CA ASN A 506 16.61 -2.00 -7.77
C ASN A 506 15.30 -1.19 -7.92
N TRP A 507 14.16 -1.86 -8.07
CA TRP A 507 12.86 -1.21 -8.03
C TRP A 507 12.42 -0.83 -6.60
N GLY A 508 13.21 -1.20 -5.59
CA GLY A 508 12.98 -0.91 -4.17
C GLY A 508 12.22 -2.03 -3.44
N ILE A 509 12.48 -2.16 -2.13
CA ILE A 509 11.93 -3.18 -1.23
C ILE A 509 11.42 -2.47 0.02
N GLY A 510 10.19 -2.74 0.44
CA GLY A 510 9.58 -2.10 1.61
C GLY A 510 8.36 -2.84 2.14
N ALA A 511 7.76 -2.30 3.19
CA ALA A 511 6.58 -2.89 3.84
C ALA A 511 5.29 -2.60 3.05
N HIS A 512 5.23 -1.46 2.35
CA HIS A 512 4.10 -1.02 1.55
C HIS A 512 4.58 -0.57 0.17
N VAL A 513 4.44 -1.43 -0.83
CA VAL A 513 4.90 -1.18 -2.20
C VAL A 513 3.73 -1.04 -3.14
N ILE A 514 3.65 0.09 -3.86
CA ILE A 514 2.61 0.36 -4.86
C ILE A 514 3.27 0.47 -6.22
N THR A 515 2.96 -0.43 -7.14
CA THR A 515 3.35 -0.32 -8.55
C THR A 515 2.14 0.12 -9.37
N LYS A 516 2.28 1.17 -10.17
CA LYS A 516 1.23 1.71 -11.03
C LYS A 516 1.68 1.73 -12.48
N LEU A 517 0.74 1.46 -13.36
CA LEU A 517 0.88 1.58 -14.80
C LEU A 517 -0.02 2.72 -15.27
N ALA A 518 0.57 3.73 -15.91
CA ALA A 518 -0.14 4.87 -16.48
C ALA A 518 -0.02 4.88 -18.00
N ASN A 519 -1.07 5.34 -18.70
CA ASN A 519 -1.03 5.55 -20.15
C ASN A 519 -0.36 6.89 -20.50
N GLN A 520 -0.28 7.20 -21.80
CA GLN A 520 0.25 8.47 -22.33
C GLN A 520 -0.42 9.73 -21.74
N ASN A 521 -1.66 9.62 -21.25
CA ASN A 521 -2.40 10.74 -20.64
C ASN A 521 -2.21 10.82 -19.11
N HIS A 522 -1.27 10.06 -18.54
CA HIS A 522 -1.07 9.90 -17.09
C HIS A 522 -2.28 9.32 -16.33
N GLU A 523 -3.21 8.64 -17.02
CA GLU A 523 -4.31 7.93 -16.37
C GLU A 523 -3.85 6.57 -15.86
N GLU A 524 -4.12 6.27 -14.58
CA GLU A 524 -3.83 4.96 -13.99
C GLU A 524 -4.69 3.86 -14.68
N LYS A 525 -4.01 2.95 -15.39
CA LYS A 525 -4.61 1.80 -16.06
C LYS A 525 -4.45 0.51 -15.27
N ALA A 526 -3.42 0.34 -14.46
CA ALA A 526 -3.32 -0.81 -13.58
C ALA A 526 -2.51 -0.48 -12.32
N SER A 527 -2.80 -1.18 -11.24
CA SER A 527 -2.04 -1.08 -9.99
C SER A 527 -1.83 -2.45 -9.34
N HIS A 528 -0.67 -2.59 -8.71
CA HIS A 528 -0.25 -3.74 -7.93
C HIS A 528 0.26 -3.26 -6.58
N ILE A 529 -0.48 -3.55 -5.52
CA ILE A 529 -0.17 -3.16 -4.15
C ILE A 529 0.31 -4.40 -3.42
N GLN A 530 1.50 -4.33 -2.84
CA GLN A 530 2.09 -5.35 -1.99
C GLN A 530 2.20 -4.78 -0.57
N LYS A 531 1.62 -5.47 0.41
CA LYS A 531 1.69 -5.13 1.83
C LYS A 531 2.31 -6.28 2.60
N THR A 532 3.47 -6.06 3.19
CA THR A 532 4.19 -7.01 4.03
C THR A 532 4.03 -6.61 5.49
N VAL A 533 3.32 -7.42 6.26
CA VAL A 533 3.18 -7.23 7.70
C VAL A 533 4.17 -8.17 8.41
N TYR A 534 5.10 -7.58 9.15
CA TYR A 534 6.00 -8.31 10.03
C TYR A 534 5.32 -8.49 11.38
N THR A 535 4.90 -9.70 11.72
CA THR A 535 4.45 -10.03 13.08
C THR A 535 5.65 -10.52 13.87
N SER A 536 6.02 -9.76 14.90
CA SER A 536 7.07 -10.06 15.88
C SER A 536 6.63 -11.08 16.91
#